data_AF-A0A951H927-F1
#
_entry.id   AF-A0A951H927-F1
#
_cell.length_a   1.000
_cell.length_b   1.000
_cell.length_c   1.000
_cell.angle_alpha   90.00
_cell.angle_beta   90.00
_cell.angle_gamma   90.00
#
_symmetry.space_group_name_H-M   'P 1'
#
loop_
_entity.id
_entity.type
_entity.pdbx_description
1 polymer ?
#
loop_
_entity_poly.entity_id
_entity_poly.type
_entity_poly.pdbx_seq_one_letter_code
_entity_poly.pdbx_strand_id
1 'polypeptide(L)'
;MKKFPMRTGFGLLVAGALVAAVAGPSRAADQPAAPGTAPTTQAKPKKQRAHTKRVSGKVVSSTATSIVIKLGKKAGGTEQTFTVPDTAKVVDGKDPIKLDAIAAGTRVSVTTTDDGTVTRVRVNHPKPAVAPATQPDKK
;
A
#
# COMPACT_ATOMS: atom_id res chain seq x y z
N MET A 1 -20.02 -1.72 -42.40
CA MET A 1 -18.83 -1.83 -43.26
C MET A 1 -17.62 -2.18 -42.41
N LYS A 2 -16.90 -3.24 -42.84
CA LYS A 2 -15.46 -3.53 -42.65
C LYS A 2 -14.92 -3.57 -41.21
N LYS A 3 -14.83 -4.74 -40.58
CA LYS A 3 -13.71 -5.73 -40.66
C LYS A 3 -12.34 -5.09 -40.38
N PHE A 4 -11.78 -5.36 -39.20
CA PHE A 4 -10.34 -5.39 -38.99
C PHE A 4 -9.93 -6.81 -38.59
N PRO A 5 -9.36 -7.61 -39.52
CA PRO A 5 -8.64 -8.82 -39.17
C PRO A 5 -7.12 -8.59 -39.13
N MET A 6 -6.46 -9.43 -38.31
CA MET A 6 -5.07 -9.92 -38.46
C MET A 6 -3.89 -8.94 -38.30
N ARG A 7 -3.00 -9.28 -37.35
CA ARG A 7 -1.64 -9.82 -37.57
C ARG A 7 -0.92 -9.92 -36.22
N THR A 8 -0.67 -11.12 -35.69
CA THR A 8 0.57 -11.92 -35.91
C THR A 8 1.83 -11.16 -35.50
N GLY A 9 2.45 -11.60 -34.39
CA GLY A 9 3.74 -11.08 -33.94
C GLY A 9 4.24 -11.75 -32.66
N PHE A 10 4.26 -13.08 -32.61
CA PHE A 10 4.96 -13.84 -31.58
C PHE A 10 6.45 -13.84 -31.95
N GLY A 11 7.20 -12.86 -31.43
CA GLY A 11 8.65 -12.74 -31.61
C GLY A 11 9.38 -13.11 -30.33
N LEU A 12 9.49 -14.40 -30.03
CA LEU A 12 10.36 -14.91 -28.95
C LEU A 12 11.75 -15.15 -29.55
N LEU A 13 12.69 -14.25 -29.30
CA LEU A 13 14.11 -14.46 -29.60
C LEU A 13 14.92 -13.93 -28.42
N VAL A 14 15.14 -14.81 -27.44
CA VAL A 14 16.12 -14.58 -26.36
C VAL A 14 17.30 -15.50 -26.63
N ALA A 15 18.27 -14.95 -27.36
CA ALA A 15 19.60 -15.52 -27.52
C ALA A 15 20.42 -15.24 -26.26
N GLY A 16 21.26 -16.20 -25.88
CA GLY A 16 21.82 -16.35 -24.56
C GLY A 16 22.96 -15.40 -24.18
N ALA A 17 23.42 -15.57 -22.94
CA ALA A 17 24.85 -15.63 -22.63
C ALA A 17 25.02 -16.28 -21.25
N LEU A 18 25.58 -17.48 -21.28
CA LEU A 18 26.15 -18.23 -20.17
C LEU A 18 27.33 -17.43 -19.59
N VAL A 19 27.34 -17.10 -18.30
CA VAL A 19 28.58 -16.67 -17.63
C VAL A 19 28.86 -17.58 -16.45
N ALA A 20 30.06 -18.13 -16.52
CA ALA A 20 30.57 -19.28 -15.80
C ALA A 20 30.74 -19.05 -14.30
N ALA A 21 30.47 -20.11 -13.55
CA ALA A 21 30.95 -20.29 -12.19
C ALA A 21 32.48 -20.40 -12.19
N VAL A 22 33.16 -19.50 -11.48
CA VAL A 22 34.53 -19.72 -11.03
C VAL A 22 34.48 -20.32 -9.63
N ALA A 23 35.00 -21.54 -9.55
CA ALA A 23 35.24 -22.29 -8.34
C ALA A 23 36.47 -21.72 -7.60
N GLY A 24 36.47 -21.87 -6.27
CA GLY A 24 37.66 -21.72 -5.45
C GLY A 24 37.36 -21.83 -3.96
N PRO A 25 37.66 -22.97 -3.31
CA PRO A 25 37.54 -23.14 -1.87
C PRO A 25 38.87 -22.80 -1.19
N SER A 26 38.84 -21.99 -0.13
CA SER A 26 39.99 -21.89 0.78
C SER A 26 39.49 -21.89 2.22
N ARG A 27 39.58 -23.07 2.83
CA ARG A 27 39.43 -23.29 4.27
C ARG A 27 40.69 -22.80 4.99
N ALA A 28 40.47 -22.04 6.06
CA ALA A 28 41.22 -21.95 7.32
C ALA A 28 42.75 -22.21 7.33
N ALA A 29 43.52 -21.16 7.65
CA ALA A 29 44.58 -21.21 8.66
C ALA A 29 44.99 -19.77 9.05
N ASP A 30 45.42 -19.61 10.29
CA ASP A 30 46.11 -18.46 10.88
C ASP A 30 45.31 -17.20 11.25
N GLN A 31 44.98 -17.15 12.54
CA GLN A 31 44.68 -15.94 13.30
C GLN A 31 45.97 -15.49 14.00
N PRO A 32 46.28 -14.19 13.96
CA PRO A 32 46.71 -13.53 15.20
C PRO A 32 45.79 -12.33 15.51
N ALA A 33 45.65 -12.09 16.82
CA ALA A 33 44.65 -11.24 17.43
C ALA A 33 44.91 -9.72 17.33
N ALA A 34 43.80 -8.99 17.46
CA ALA A 34 43.61 -7.58 17.87
C ALA A 34 43.70 -6.48 16.79
N PRO A 35 43.01 -5.32 16.94
CA PRO A 35 42.06 -4.88 17.98
C PRO A 35 40.65 -4.56 17.40
N GLY A 36 39.66 -4.47 18.29
CA GLY A 36 38.23 -4.41 17.97
C GLY A 36 37.82 -3.40 16.89
N THR A 37 37.24 -3.90 15.81
CA THR A 37 36.34 -3.11 14.96
C THR A 37 34.92 -3.42 15.39
N ALA A 38 34.23 -2.39 15.87
CA ALA A 38 32.81 -2.42 16.21
C ALA A 38 32.00 -3.13 15.10
N PRO A 39 30.88 -3.81 15.43
CA PRO A 39 30.01 -4.37 14.42
C PRO A 39 29.61 -3.24 13.47
N THR A 40 30.15 -3.26 12.26
CA THR A 40 29.68 -2.42 11.17
C THR A 40 28.25 -2.87 10.96
N THR A 41 27.33 -2.09 11.54
CA THR A 41 25.91 -2.28 11.40
C THR A 41 25.67 -2.29 9.90
N GLN A 42 25.38 -3.48 9.35
CA GLN A 42 24.90 -3.59 7.98
C GLN A 42 23.73 -2.64 7.88
N ALA A 43 23.94 -1.51 7.20
CA ALA A 43 22.90 -0.56 6.92
C ALA A 43 21.86 -1.32 6.13
N LYS A 44 20.74 -1.66 6.79
CA LYS A 44 19.57 -2.26 6.16
C LYS A 44 19.34 -1.50 4.85
N PRO A 45 19.21 -2.18 3.70
CA PRO A 45 18.98 -1.51 2.44
C PRO A 45 17.84 -0.52 2.66
N LYS A 46 18.14 0.78 2.47
CA LYS A 46 17.15 1.85 2.57
C LYS A 46 16.09 1.52 1.53
N LYS A 47 15.03 0.86 1.99
CA LYS A 47 13.83 0.56 1.23
C LYS A 47 13.43 1.88 0.57
N GLN A 48 13.67 2.01 -0.72
CA GLN A 48 13.22 3.14 -1.51
C GLN A 48 11.71 3.16 -1.32
N ARG A 49 11.26 4.03 -0.43
CA ARG A 49 9.84 4.12 -0.10
C ARG A 49 9.23 4.76 -1.32
N ALA A 50 8.53 3.97 -2.13
CA ALA A 50 7.64 4.49 -3.15
C ALA A 50 6.88 5.68 -2.52
N HIS A 51 6.93 6.85 -3.14
CA HIS A 51 6.19 7.97 -2.60
C HIS A 51 4.71 7.60 -2.75
N THR A 52 3.97 7.77 -1.65
CA THR A 52 2.55 7.42 -1.60
C THR A 52 1.78 8.64 -1.15
N LYS A 53 0.72 8.96 -1.89
CA LYS A 53 -0.26 9.97 -1.52
C LYS A 53 -1.33 9.34 -0.65
N ARG A 54 -1.78 10.07 0.35
CA ARG A 54 -2.88 9.63 1.23
C ARG A 54 -4.04 10.59 1.10
N VAL A 55 -5.20 10.04 0.76
CA VAL A 55 -6.47 10.75 0.63
C VAL A 55 -7.41 10.25 1.70
N SER A 56 -8.28 11.11 2.24
CA SER A 56 -9.28 10.74 3.24
C SER A 56 -10.61 11.38 2.91
N GLY A 57 -11.68 10.61 3.06
CA GLY A 57 -13.04 11.04 2.70
C GLY A 57 -14.10 10.21 3.40
N LYS A 58 -15.37 10.55 3.16
CA LYS A 58 -16.49 9.69 3.53
C LYS A 58 -16.86 8.81 2.35
N VAL A 59 -17.12 7.54 2.57
CA VAL A 59 -17.60 6.62 1.53
C VAL A 59 -18.99 7.05 1.10
N VAL A 60 -19.21 7.16 -0.21
CA VAL A 60 -20.52 7.36 -0.82
C VAL A 60 -21.08 6.01 -1.22
N SER A 61 -20.25 5.20 -1.87
CA SER A 61 -20.54 3.83 -2.27
C SER A 61 -19.26 3.00 -2.37
N SER A 62 -19.41 1.70 -2.25
CA SER A 62 -18.32 0.71 -2.36
C SER A 62 -18.82 -0.49 -3.16
N THR A 63 -17.92 -1.10 -3.91
CA THR A 63 -18.10 -2.35 -4.66
C THR A 63 -16.93 -3.27 -4.37
N ALA A 64 -16.89 -4.46 -4.98
CA ALA A 64 -15.75 -5.37 -4.82
C ALA A 64 -14.42 -4.77 -5.33
N THR A 65 -14.45 -3.94 -6.36
CA THR A 65 -13.24 -3.45 -7.07
C THR A 65 -13.08 -1.93 -7.06
N SER A 66 -14.06 -1.19 -6.55
CA SER A 66 -13.99 0.27 -6.52
C SER A 66 -14.68 0.87 -5.31
N ILE A 67 -14.20 2.04 -4.89
CA ILE A 67 -14.75 2.82 -3.79
C ILE A 67 -14.89 4.27 -4.21
N VAL A 68 -16.06 4.86 -3.96
CA VAL A 68 -16.32 6.27 -4.19
C VAL A 68 -16.27 6.98 -2.84
N ILE A 69 -15.39 7.97 -2.73
CA ILE A 69 -15.26 8.78 -1.53
C ILE A 69 -15.52 10.25 -1.81
N LYS A 70 -16.28 10.89 -0.92
CA LYS A 70 -16.47 12.33 -0.91
C LYS A 70 -15.33 12.99 -0.15
N LEU A 71 -14.58 13.83 -0.86
CA LEU A 71 -13.44 14.57 -0.36
C LEU A 71 -13.88 15.89 0.25
N GLY A 72 -13.29 16.26 1.38
CA GLY A 72 -13.63 17.50 2.09
C GLY A 72 -14.65 17.29 3.22
N LYS A 73 -14.66 18.24 4.16
CA LYS A 73 -15.49 18.17 5.38
C LYS A 73 -16.90 18.77 5.20
N LYS A 74 -17.18 19.43 4.07
CA LYS A 74 -18.41 20.20 3.81
C LYS A 74 -19.31 19.49 2.78
N ALA A 75 -20.58 19.89 2.75
CA ALA A 75 -21.61 19.33 1.86
C ALA A 75 -21.28 19.46 0.36
N GLY A 76 -20.41 20.39 -0.04
CA GLY A 76 -19.92 20.57 -1.43
C GLY A 76 -18.64 19.82 -1.79
N GLY A 77 -18.26 18.79 -1.03
CA GLY A 77 -17.07 17.99 -1.31
C GLY A 77 -17.12 17.28 -2.68
N THR A 78 -15.98 17.20 -3.36
CA THR A 78 -15.84 16.49 -4.64
C THR A 78 -15.87 14.97 -4.41
N GLU A 79 -16.64 14.26 -5.22
CA GLU A 79 -16.62 12.79 -5.22
C GLU A 79 -15.47 12.29 -6.09
N GLN A 80 -14.70 11.34 -5.55
CA GLN A 80 -13.61 10.71 -6.28
C GLN A 80 -13.76 9.19 -6.20
N THR A 81 -13.73 8.55 -7.36
CA THR A 81 -13.73 7.11 -7.51
C THR A 81 -12.31 6.58 -7.53
N PHE A 82 -12.06 5.54 -6.75
CA PHE A 82 -10.79 4.82 -6.70
C PHE A 82 -11.01 3.37 -7.08
N THR A 83 -10.28 2.90 -8.08
CA THR A 83 -10.19 1.46 -8.39
C THR A 83 -9.20 0.81 -7.43
N VAL A 84 -9.66 -0.22 -6.73
CA VAL A 84 -8.88 -0.94 -5.72
C VAL A 84 -8.49 -2.29 -6.32
N PRO A 85 -7.20 -2.51 -6.63
CA PRO A 85 -6.75 -3.81 -7.11
C PRO A 85 -6.80 -4.85 -5.99
N ASP A 86 -6.89 -6.13 -6.33
CA ASP A 86 -6.93 -7.24 -5.36
C ASP A 86 -5.66 -7.31 -4.48
N THR A 87 -4.57 -6.71 -4.94
CA THR A 87 -3.30 -6.59 -4.19
C THR A 87 -3.34 -5.50 -3.12
N ALA A 88 -4.34 -4.63 -3.12
CA ALA A 88 -4.48 -3.56 -2.14
C ALA A 88 -4.95 -4.10 -0.80
N LYS A 89 -4.38 -3.56 0.28
CA LYS A 89 -4.76 -3.96 1.65
C LYS A 89 -5.98 -3.17 2.11
N VAL A 90 -7.11 -3.82 2.31
CA VAL A 90 -8.31 -3.22 2.89
C VAL A 90 -8.43 -3.65 4.35
N VAL A 91 -8.42 -2.67 5.27
CA VAL A 91 -8.43 -2.94 6.72
C VAL A 91 -9.38 -2.03 7.48
N ASP A 92 -10.02 -2.57 8.51
CA ASP A 92 -10.65 -1.81 9.57
C ASP A 92 -9.82 -1.89 10.85
N GLY A 93 -9.25 -0.75 11.28
CA GLY A 93 -8.28 -0.75 12.36
C GLY A 93 -7.04 -1.58 12.02
N LYS A 94 -6.99 -2.81 12.54
CA LYS A 94 -5.95 -3.84 12.28
C LYS A 94 -6.49 -5.05 11.52
N ASP A 95 -7.80 -5.19 11.42
CA ASP A 95 -8.46 -6.38 10.89
C ASP A 95 -8.64 -6.25 9.37
N PRO A 96 -8.27 -7.27 8.58
CA PRO A 96 -8.54 -7.27 7.15
C PRO A 96 -10.04 -7.42 6.92
N ILE A 97 -10.60 -6.58 6.04
CA ILE A 97 -12.02 -6.62 5.67
C ILE A 97 -12.14 -6.59 4.15
N LYS A 98 -13.33 -6.95 3.64
CA LYS A 98 -13.65 -6.78 2.21
C LYS A 98 -14.03 -5.33 1.91
N LEU A 99 -13.83 -4.90 0.67
CA LEU A 99 -14.11 -3.53 0.25
C LEU A 99 -15.63 -3.22 0.26
N ASP A 100 -16.44 -4.19 -0.14
CA ASP A 100 -17.91 -4.17 -0.14
C ASP A 100 -18.52 -4.15 1.26
N ALA A 101 -17.77 -4.57 2.29
CA ALA A 101 -18.22 -4.50 3.68
C ALA A 101 -18.14 -3.07 4.26
N ILE A 102 -17.52 -2.12 3.56
CA ILE A 102 -17.41 -0.73 4.02
C ILE A 102 -18.72 0.00 3.74
N ALA A 103 -19.47 0.28 4.80
CA ALA A 103 -20.74 1.01 4.72
C ALA A 103 -20.56 2.46 4.23
N ALA A 104 -21.55 2.95 3.48
CA ALA A 104 -21.64 4.37 3.11
C ALA A 104 -21.69 5.27 4.36
N GLY A 105 -21.15 6.49 4.25
CA GLY A 105 -21.00 7.45 5.34
C GLY A 105 -19.77 7.21 6.23
N THR A 106 -19.18 6.00 6.17
CA THR A 106 -17.96 5.65 6.91
C THR A 106 -16.78 6.49 6.43
N ARG A 107 -15.94 6.94 7.36
CA ARG A 107 -14.74 7.68 6.99
C ARG A 107 -13.62 6.70 6.68
N VAL A 108 -13.01 6.84 5.51
CA VAL A 108 -11.90 5.99 5.07
C VAL A 108 -10.70 6.84 4.69
N SER A 109 -9.55 6.20 4.64
CA SER A 109 -8.35 6.74 4.03
C SER A 109 -7.80 5.78 3.00
N VAL A 110 -7.58 6.31 1.81
CA VAL A 110 -7.01 5.62 0.66
C VAL A 110 -5.57 6.07 0.49
N THR A 111 -4.66 5.13 0.40
CA THR A 111 -3.24 5.36 0.07
C THR A 111 -3.02 4.93 -1.36
N THR A 112 -2.58 5.86 -2.20
CA THR A 112 -2.21 5.63 -3.59
C THR A 112 -0.71 5.83 -3.78
N THR A 113 -0.11 5.15 -4.73
CA THR A 113 1.23 5.45 -5.24
C THR A 113 1.19 6.67 -6.17
N ASP A 114 2.35 7.15 -6.61
CA ASP A 114 2.46 8.31 -7.52
C ASP A 114 1.82 8.06 -8.89
N ASP A 115 1.81 6.80 -9.35
CA ASP A 115 1.11 6.34 -10.55
C ASP A 115 -0.42 6.26 -10.36
N GLY A 116 -0.93 6.54 -9.15
CA GLY A 116 -2.36 6.56 -8.84
C GLY A 116 -2.93 5.22 -8.39
N THR A 117 -2.11 4.15 -8.33
CA THR A 117 -2.56 2.83 -7.89
C THR A 117 -2.87 2.81 -6.40
N VAL A 118 -4.06 2.33 -6.03
CA VAL A 118 -4.42 2.14 -4.62
C VAL A 118 -3.63 0.99 -4.04
N THR A 119 -2.92 1.23 -2.94
CA THR A 119 -2.15 0.21 -2.21
C THR A 119 -2.79 -0.15 -0.87
N ARG A 120 -3.56 0.76 -0.29
CA ARG A 120 -4.21 0.52 1.00
C ARG A 120 -5.49 1.33 1.15
N VAL A 121 -6.54 0.69 1.67
CA VAL A 121 -7.76 1.35 2.14
C VAL A 121 -7.89 1.05 3.63
N ARG A 122 -8.06 2.09 4.45
CA ARG A 122 -8.22 1.96 5.90
C ARG A 122 -9.50 2.64 6.36
N VAL A 123 -10.35 1.93 7.06
CA VAL A 123 -11.49 2.51 7.78
C VAL A 123 -10.97 3.29 8.99
N ASN A 124 -11.41 4.54 9.08
CA ASN A 124 -11.12 5.43 10.18
C ASN A 124 -12.41 5.65 10.97
N HIS A 125 -12.57 4.90 12.06
CA HIS A 125 -13.58 5.24 13.04
C HIS A 125 -13.25 6.60 13.65
N PRO A 126 -14.19 7.56 13.70
CA PRO A 126 -13.98 8.74 14.53
C PRO A 126 -13.66 8.26 15.94
N LYS A 127 -12.59 8.78 16.54
CA LYS A 127 -12.32 8.54 17.96
C LYS A 127 -13.63 8.84 18.70
N PRO A 128 -14.19 7.91 19.48
CA PRO A 128 -15.37 8.20 20.27
C PRO A 128 -15.08 9.50 21.01
N ALA A 129 -15.90 10.53 20.78
CA ALA A 129 -15.86 11.68 21.65
C ALA A 129 -16.10 11.11 23.03
N VAL A 130 -15.13 11.24 23.93
CA VAL A 130 -15.33 10.93 25.34
C VAL A 130 -16.57 11.73 25.69
N ALA A 131 -17.68 11.05 25.97
CA ALA A 131 -18.91 11.71 26.38
C ALA A 131 -18.51 12.70 27.47
N PRO A 132 -18.87 14.00 27.37
CA PRO A 132 -18.52 14.95 28.42
C PRO A 132 -19.02 14.32 29.71
N ALA A 133 -18.08 13.98 30.61
CA ALA A 133 -18.41 13.42 31.88
C ALA A 133 -19.44 14.36 32.50
N THR A 134 -20.65 13.86 32.71
CA THR A 134 -21.71 14.57 33.42
C THR A 134 -21.08 15.08 34.71
N GLN A 135 -20.76 16.37 34.77
CA GLN A 135 -20.33 16.98 36.01
C GLN A 135 -21.51 16.82 36.97
N PRO A 136 -21.34 16.16 38.12
CA PRO A 136 -22.41 16.14 39.11
C PRO A 136 -22.63 17.58 39.55
N ASP A 137 -23.84 18.05 39.29
CA ASP A 137 -24.39 19.32 39.74
C ASP A 137 -24.16 19.43 41.25
N LYS A 138 -23.22 20.31 41.66
CA LYS A 138 -23.01 20.61 43.08
C LYS A 138 -24.10 21.60 43.50
N LYS A 139 -25.08 21.08 44.25
CA LYS A 139 -25.97 21.87 45.12
C LYS A 139 -25.19 22.67 46.15
#